data_AF-A0A2S4PJ11-F1
#
_entry.id   AF-A0A2S4PJ11-F1
#
_cell.length_a   1.000
_cell.length_b   1.000
_cell.length_c   1.000
_cell.angle_alpha   90.00
_cell.angle_beta   90.00
_cell.angle_gamma   90.00
#
_symmetry.space_group_name_H-M   'P 1'
#
loop_
_entity.id
_entity.type
_entity.pdbx_description
1 polymer ?
#
loop_
_entity_poly.entity_id
_entity_poly.type
_entity_poly.pdbx_seq_one_letter_code
_entity_poly.pdbx_strand_id
1 'polypeptide(L)'
;MGCKVLVKNSDGKPGGCYLVIAVQLCGLVNSVNIRLYKRQHDPMSNRVAKGEYVETDTGNKVSRRSQISGTTNIILGGKTVIQSEVIIRGDLLRTYPSTSGEMLANQVAVSTGRYCFFARGCELRPPGKIYKGQFSHYTLRISDHVFVGSGSVVEAALIGSHVNIGTRCIIGKFAIIKDYVRILDGSVVPPNMVIPSFSIVAGRPAVVIGELPEGEMESLELRDLYRTIGNNQAS
;
A
#
# COMPACT_ATOMS: atom_id res chain seq x y z
N MET A 1 14.52 6.11 29.61
CA MET A 1 15.18 7.44 29.58
C MET A 1 15.83 7.60 28.21
N GLY A 2 15.17 8.28 27.26
CA GLY A 2 15.73 8.50 25.93
C GLY A 2 16.33 9.91 25.84
N CYS A 3 17.63 10.02 25.61
CA CYS A 3 18.29 11.30 25.35
C CYS A 3 17.75 11.91 24.04
N LYS A 4 17.11 13.07 24.14
CA LYS A 4 16.86 13.96 22.99
C LYS A 4 18.16 14.69 22.68
N VAL A 5 18.84 14.29 21.60
CA VAL A 5 19.92 15.10 21.04
C VAL A 5 19.29 16.15 20.13
N LEU A 6 19.26 17.39 20.62
CA LEU A 6 18.84 18.58 19.88
C LEU A 6 20.04 19.07 19.07
N VAL A 7 20.06 18.79 17.77
CA VAL A 7 21.02 19.41 16.85
C VAL A 7 20.42 20.76 16.42
N LYS A 8 21.04 21.86 16.85
CA LYS A 8 20.75 23.21 16.34
C LYS A 8 21.52 23.41 15.04
N ASN A 9 20.83 23.77 13.96
CA ASN A 9 21.48 24.34 12.78
C ASN A 9 21.92 25.78 13.07
N SER A 10 22.94 26.25 12.34
CA SER A 10 23.58 27.57 12.46
C SER A 10 22.65 28.78 12.32
N ASP A 11 21.39 28.59 11.93
CA ASP A 11 20.44 29.67 11.63
C ASP A 11 19.34 29.87 12.71
N GLY A 12 19.50 29.27 13.89
CA GLY A 12 18.69 29.59 15.07
C GLY A 12 17.18 29.27 15.01
N LYS A 13 16.68 28.61 13.96
CA LYS A 13 15.27 28.20 13.85
C LYS A 13 15.05 26.76 14.36
N PRO A 14 13.91 26.45 15.02
CA PRO A 14 13.65 25.13 15.56
C PRO A 14 13.43 24.10 14.44
N GLY A 15 14.46 23.30 14.16
CA GLY A 15 14.42 22.17 13.22
C GLY A 15 13.69 20.96 13.80
N GLY A 16 12.89 20.30 12.98
CA GLY A 16 11.97 19.23 13.36
C GLY A 16 12.61 18.01 14.05
N CYS A 17 11.78 17.30 14.83
CA CYS A 17 12.16 16.06 15.50
C CYS A 17 12.36 14.93 14.47
N TYR A 18 13.60 14.48 14.29
CA TYR A 18 13.90 13.29 13.51
C TYR A 18 13.86 12.06 14.42
N LEU A 19 12.96 11.11 14.12
CA LEU A 19 12.99 9.78 14.73
C LEU A 19 14.01 8.94 13.97
N VAL A 20 15.22 8.82 14.52
CA VAL A 20 16.22 7.88 14.04
C VAL A 20 15.75 6.48 14.42
N ILE A 21 15.16 5.77 13.46
CA ILE A 21 14.96 4.32 13.61
C ILE A 21 16.34 3.70 13.37
N ALA A 22 17.13 3.58 14.44
CA ALA A 22 18.34 2.79 14.44
C ALA A 22 17.96 1.31 14.34
N VAL A 23 17.84 0.79 13.11
CA VAL A 23 17.88 -0.65 12.89
C VAL A 23 19.36 -1.03 12.87
N GLN A 24 19.84 -1.48 14.02
CA GLN A 24 21.17 -2.04 14.17
C GLN A 24 21.22 -3.39 13.44
N LEU A 25 21.62 -3.36 12.17
CA LEU A 25 22.04 -4.54 11.43
C LEU A 25 23.53 -4.44 11.17
N CYS A 26 24.27 -5.01 12.12
CA CYS A 26 25.68 -5.31 12.02
C CYS A 26 25.91 -6.32 10.88
N GLY A 27 26.83 -6.00 9.98
CA GLY A 27 27.57 -6.97 9.18
C GLY A 27 26.85 -7.54 7.94
N LEU A 28 26.95 -6.83 6.82
CA LEU A 28 27.51 -7.32 5.55
C LEU A 28 27.22 -6.29 4.45
N VAL A 29 28.31 -5.69 3.98
CA VAL A 29 28.33 -4.71 2.91
C VAL A 29 27.88 -5.39 1.61
N ASN A 30 26.92 -4.79 0.91
CA ASN A 30 26.96 -4.64 -0.55
C ASN A 30 25.90 -3.62 -0.99
N SER A 31 26.38 -2.43 -1.32
CA SER A 31 25.77 -1.34 -2.09
C SER A 31 24.30 -1.53 -2.50
N VAL A 32 23.38 -1.27 -1.58
CA VAL A 32 21.98 -0.97 -1.95
C VAL A 32 21.85 0.55 -1.92
N ASN A 33 21.59 1.12 -3.08
CA ASN A 33 21.32 2.55 -3.26
C ASN A 33 20.02 2.87 -2.52
N ILE A 34 20.11 3.22 -1.22
CA ILE A 34 18.99 3.69 -0.41
C ILE A 34 18.63 5.07 -0.96
N ARG A 35 17.69 5.09 -1.90
CA ARG A 35 17.08 6.32 -2.41
C ARG A 35 16.33 6.96 -1.24
N LEU A 36 16.99 7.90 -0.56
CA LEU A 36 16.43 8.70 0.52
C LEU A 36 15.15 9.37 0.01
N TYR A 37 13.99 8.83 0.38
CA TYR A 37 12.71 9.48 0.13
C TYR A 37 12.64 10.72 1.01
N LYS A 38 12.96 11.89 0.41
CA LYS A 38 12.87 13.19 1.05
C LYS A 38 11.38 13.48 1.31
N ARG A 39 10.92 13.24 2.54
CA ARG A 39 9.54 13.51 2.98
C ARG A 39 9.33 15.03 3.04
N GLN A 40 8.87 15.64 1.94
CA GLN A 40 8.34 17.01 1.95
C GLN A 40 7.06 17.00 2.78
N HIS A 41 7.09 17.66 3.92
CA HIS A 41 5.92 17.90 4.75
C HIS A 41 5.22 19.16 4.22
N ASP A 42 4.43 19.00 3.17
CA ASP A 42 3.56 20.09 2.69
C ASP A 42 2.36 20.25 3.65
N PRO A 43 2.03 21.49 4.08
CA PRO A 43 0.88 21.74 4.93
C PRO A 43 -0.43 21.37 4.23
N MET A 44 -1.36 20.75 4.97
CA MET A 44 -2.68 20.35 4.49
C MET A 44 -3.48 21.56 3.98
N SER A 45 -3.49 21.76 2.67
CA SER A 45 -4.48 22.60 1.98
C SER A 45 -5.72 21.75 1.72
N ASN A 46 -6.74 21.89 2.56
CA ASN A 46 -8.04 21.23 2.43
C ASN A 46 -8.94 21.91 1.36
N ARG A 47 -8.37 22.27 0.21
CA ARG A 47 -9.12 22.74 -0.96
C ARG A 47 -8.84 21.78 -2.11
N VAL A 48 -9.82 20.92 -2.39
CA VAL A 48 -9.83 20.05 -3.58
C VAL A 48 -9.96 20.96 -4.79
N ALA A 49 -8.84 21.29 -5.41
CA ALA A 49 -8.82 22.11 -6.62
C ALA A 49 -9.56 21.34 -7.72
N LYS A 50 -10.41 22.05 -8.49
CA LYS A 50 -11.06 21.50 -9.68
C LYS A 50 -10.00 20.81 -10.56
N GLY A 51 -10.14 19.50 -10.77
CA GLY A 51 -9.22 18.70 -11.61
C GLY A 51 -8.15 17.88 -10.86
N GLU A 52 -8.27 17.62 -9.56
CA GLU A 52 -7.32 16.77 -8.83
C GLU A 52 -7.34 15.30 -9.31
N TYR A 53 -8.50 14.79 -9.73
CA TYR A 53 -8.69 13.40 -10.17
C TYR A 53 -8.99 13.33 -11.67
N VAL A 54 -8.44 12.31 -12.32
CA VAL A 54 -8.77 11.85 -13.68
C VAL A 54 -9.75 10.70 -13.54
N GLU A 55 -10.89 10.80 -14.21
CA GLU A 55 -11.88 9.71 -14.30
C GLU A 55 -11.69 8.96 -15.60
N THR A 56 -11.61 7.63 -15.54
CA THR A 56 -11.54 6.74 -16.71
C THR A 56 -12.92 6.23 -17.09
N ASP A 57 -13.08 5.68 -18.30
CA ASP A 57 -14.36 5.09 -18.77
C ASP A 57 -14.88 3.96 -17.87
N THR A 58 -13.97 3.27 -17.18
CA THR A 58 -14.27 2.23 -16.18
C THR A 58 -14.72 2.78 -14.82
N GLY A 59 -14.82 4.11 -14.69
CA GLY A 59 -15.14 4.82 -13.45
C GLY A 59 -13.97 4.91 -12.46
N ASN A 60 -12.71 4.76 -12.88
CA ASN A 60 -11.60 4.85 -11.94
C ASN A 60 -11.23 6.31 -11.72
N LYS A 61 -11.09 6.73 -10.45
CA LYS A 61 -10.71 8.09 -10.05
C LYS A 61 -9.26 8.09 -9.64
N VAL A 62 -8.37 8.56 -10.51
CA VAL A 62 -6.92 8.55 -10.30
C VAL A 62 -6.40 9.96 -10.07
N SER A 63 -5.78 10.21 -8.92
CA SER A 63 -5.17 11.52 -8.65
C SER A 63 -4.01 11.79 -9.62
N ARG A 64 -3.94 13.02 -10.15
CA ARG A 64 -2.82 13.48 -10.99
C ARG A 64 -1.48 13.51 -10.27
N ARG A 65 -1.49 13.47 -8.93
CA ARG A 65 -0.29 13.46 -8.08
C ARG A 65 0.16 12.05 -7.69
N SER A 66 -0.52 11.01 -8.20
CA SER A 66 -0.09 9.63 -8.00
C SER A 66 1.09 9.28 -8.91
N GLN A 67 1.91 8.33 -8.48
CA GLN A 67 3.06 7.83 -9.24
C GLN A 67 2.80 6.38 -9.64
N ILE A 68 2.40 6.18 -10.89
CA ILE A 68 2.10 4.86 -11.44
C ILE A 68 3.21 4.49 -12.44
N SER A 69 3.97 3.45 -12.13
CA SER A 69 5.04 2.93 -13.00
C SER A 69 4.58 1.66 -13.71
N GLY A 70 4.93 1.45 -14.97
CA GLY A 70 4.59 0.20 -15.69
C GLY A 70 3.08 0.02 -15.91
N THR A 71 2.40 1.04 -16.45
CA THR A 71 0.95 1.05 -16.68
C THR A 71 0.44 -0.14 -17.50
N THR A 72 1.25 -0.66 -18.43
CA THR A 72 0.93 -1.87 -19.23
C THR A 72 0.80 -3.13 -18.37
N ASN A 73 1.39 -3.13 -17.18
CA ASN A 73 1.54 -4.28 -16.30
C ASN A 73 0.64 -4.17 -15.05
N ILE A 74 -0.21 -3.14 -15.01
CA ILE A 74 -1.13 -2.86 -13.91
C ILE A 74 -2.55 -3.05 -14.42
N ILE A 75 -3.31 -3.89 -13.73
CA ILE A 75 -4.73 -4.06 -13.99
C ILE A 75 -5.49 -3.31 -12.89
N LEU A 76 -6.21 -2.26 -13.31
CA LEU A 76 -7.13 -1.53 -12.45
C LEU A 76 -8.54 -2.07 -12.65
N GLY A 77 -9.15 -2.58 -11.59
CA GLY A 77 -10.58 -2.89 -11.59
C GLY A 77 -11.41 -1.61 -11.75
N GLY A 78 -12.70 -1.76 -12.04
CA GLY A 78 -13.62 -0.62 -12.21
C GLY A 78 -13.99 0.07 -10.89
N LYS A 79 -14.31 1.36 -10.95
CA LYS A 79 -14.70 2.19 -9.79
C LYS A 79 -13.66 2.21 -8.66
N THR A 80 -12.38 2.09 -9.01
CA THR A 80 -11.28 2.20 -8.06
C THR A 80 -10.88 3.66 -7.85
N VAL A 81 -10.35 3.97 -6.67
CA VAL A 81 -9.89 5.33 -6.35
C VAL A 81 -8.43 5.27 -5.92
N ILE A 82 -7.61 6.12 -6.53
CA ILE A 82 -6.21 6.29 -6.22
C ILE A 82 -5.98 7.74 -5.77
N GLN A 83 -5.67 7.94 -4.49
CA GLN A 83 -5.40 9.27 -3.93
C GLN A 83 -4.02 9.80 -4.32
N SER A 84 -3.77 11.07 -3.96
CA SER A 84 -2.50 11.76 -4.16
C SER A 84 -1.32 11.02 -3.50
N GLU A 85 -0.14 11.10 -4.10
CA GLU A 85 1.11 10.49 -3.59
C GLU A 85 1.10 8.95 -3.48
N VAL A 86 0.05 8.28 -3.97
CA VAL A 86 0.05 6.82 -4.07
C VAL A 86 1.09 6.38 -5.09
N ILE A 87 1.92 5.40 -4.72
CA ILE A 87 2.95 4.84 -5.57
C ILE A 87 2.54 3.42 -5.94
N ILE A 88 2.39 3.13 -7.23
CA ILE A 88 2.12 1.78 -7.74
C ILE A 88 3.28 1.35 -8.63
N ARG A 89 3.97 0.30 -8.20
CA ARG A 89 5.17 -0.23 -8.86
C ARG A 89 4.83 -1.38 -9.81
N GLY A 90 4.41 -1.06 -11.02
CA GLY A 90 4.20 -2.04 -12.10
C GLY A 90 5.44 -2.36 -12.94
N ASP A 91 6.56 -1.70 -12.65
CA ASP A 91 7.89 -1.93 -13.24
C ASP A 91 8.55 -3.23 -12.75
N LEU A 92 8.11 -3.73 -11.60
CA LEU A 92 8.65 -4.92 -10.96
C LEU A 92 8.01 -6.20 -11.50
N LEU A 93 8.62 -6.75 -12.54
CA LEU A 93 8.10 -7.95 -13.23
C LEU A 93 8.80 -9.23 -12.80
N ARG A 94 8.14 -10.33 -13.10
CA ARG A 94 8.67 -11.67 -12.95
C ARG A 94 9.71 -11.93 -14.05
N THR A 95 10.97 -12.08 -13.66
CA THR A 95 12.08 -12.26 -14.60
C THR A 95 12.29 -13.72 -15.02
N TYR A 96 11.59 -14.68 -14.39
CA TYR A 96 11.71 -16.11 -14.68
C TYR A 96 10.41 -16.71 -15.24
N PRO A 97 10.42 -17.35 -16.43
CA PRO A 97 9.28 -18.11 -16.91
C PRO A 97 9.07 -19.35 -16.03
N SER A 98 7.84 -19.62 -15.60
CA SER A 98 7.52 -20.85 -14.87
C SER A 98 7.99 -22.10 -15.64
N THR A 99 8.44 -23.12 -14.90
CA THR A 99 8.85 -24.43 -15.44
C THR A 99 7.71 -25.24 -16.06
N SER A 100 6.47 -24.75 -15.99
CA SER A 100 5.35 -25.20 -16.80
C SER A 100 5.22 -24.23 -17.97
N GLY A 101 5.26 -24.74 -19.21
CA GLY A 101 5.22 -24.00 -20.48
C GLY A 101 3.94 -23.19 -20.76
N GLU A 102 3.44 -22.46 -19.77
CA GLU A 102 2.49 -21.37 -19.95
C GLU A 102 3.24 -20.22 -20.64
N MET A 103 3.15 -20.27 -21.97
CA MET A 103 3.38 -19.18 -22.91
C MET A 103 3.17 -17.81 -22.27
N LEU A 104 4.21 -16.96 -22.31
CA LEU A 104 4.13 -15.49 -22.28
C LEU A 104 2.88 -14.93 -21.58
N ALA A 105 2.65 -15.35 -20.33
CA ALA A 105 1.50 -14.89 -19.58
C ALA A 105 1.72 -13.39 -19.38
N ASN A 106 0.70 -12.59 -19.74
CA ASN A 106 0.64 -11.15 -19.52
C ASN A 106 1.35 -10.82 -18.21
N GLN A 107 2.49 -10.12 -18.28
CA GLN A 107 3.33 -9.88 -17.11
C GLN A 107 2.65 -8.85 -16.22
N VAL A 108 1.68 -9.28 -15.42
CA VAL A 108 0.96 -8.41 -14.49
C VAL A 108 1.77 -8.32 -13.21
N ALA A 109 2.20 -7.11 -12.88
CA ALA A 109 2.88 -6.81 -11.62
C ALA A 109 1.88 -6.58 -10.50
N VAL A 110 0.83 -5.80 -10.77
CA VAL A 110 -0.21 -5.45 -9.80
C VAL A 110 -1.57 -5.64 -10.45
N SER A 111 -2.43 -6.44 -9.81
CA SER A 111 -3.82 -6.60 -10.20
C SER A 111 -4.72 -6.15 -9.07
N THR A 112 -5.66 -5.25 -9.35
CA THR A 112 -6.61 -4.72 -8.38
C THR A 112 -8.05 -4.98 -8.82
N GLY A 113 -8.90 -5.34 -7.88
CA GLY A 113 -10.33 -5.55 -8.09
C GLY A 113 -11.12 -4.25 -8.15
N ARG A 114 -12.44 -4.37 -8.15
CA ARG A 114 -13.41 -3.28 -8.24
C ARG A 114 -13.62 -2.62 -6.88
N TYR A 115 -13.98 -1.33 -6.90
CA TYR A 115 -14.26 -0.57 -5.68
C TYR A 115 -13.10 -0.56 -4.66
N CYS A 116 -11.85 -0.69 -5.12
CA CYS A 116 -10.70 -0.51 -4.25
C CYS A 116 -10.46 0.97 -3.96
N PHE A 117 -10.01 1.26 -2.76
CA PHE A 117 -9.65 2.60 -2.33
C PHE A 117 -8.22 2.63 -1.79
N PHE A 118 -7.38 3.43 -2.43
CA PHE A 118 -5.98 3.63 -2.05
C PHE A 118 -5.81 5.04 -1.50
N ALA A 119 -5.57 5.14 -0.20
CA ALA A 119 -5.42 6.41 0.49
C ALA A 119 -4.05 7.07 0.26
N ARG A 120 -3.93 8.35 0.62
CA ARG A 120 -2.76 9.18 0.33
C ARG A 120 -1.44 8.53 0.79
N GLY A 121 -0.46 8.53 -0.11
CA GLY A 121 0.90 8.08 0.21
C GLY A 121 1.05 6.58 0.44
N CYS A 122 0.05 5.75 0.09
CA CYS A 122 0.23 4.30 0.14
C CYS A 122 1.16 3.82 -0.98
N GLU A 123 1.95 2.79 -0.70
CA GLU A 123 2.85 2.17 -1.68
C GLU A 123 2.44 0.73 -1.96
N LEU A 124 2.13 0.45 -3.23
CA LEU A 124 1.86 -0.90 -3.73
C LEU A 124 3.11 -1.41 -4.43
N ARG A 125 3.75 -2.41 -3.81
CA ARG A 125 4.98 -2.99 -4.33
C ARG A 125 4.84 -4.50 -4.48
N PRO A 126 4.99 -5.05 -5.70
CA PRO A 126 5.03 -6.49 -5.90
C PRO A 126 6.09 -7.17 -5.01
N PRO A 127 5.78 -8.26 -4.29
CA PRO A 127 6.75 -8.96 -3.47
C PRO A 127 7.83 -9.62 -4.32
N GLY A 128 9.09 -9.46 -3.92
CA GLY A 128 10.24 -10.09 -4.55
C GLY A 128 10.90 -11.14 -3.68
N LYS A 129 11.35 -12.24 -4.30
CA LYS A 129 12.18 -13.28 -3.68
C LYS A 129 13.39 -13.57 -4.56
N ILE A 130 14.54 -13.83 -3.92
CA ILE A 130 15.72 -14.31 -4.62
C ILE A 130 15.56 -15.81 -4.83
N TYR A 131 15.61 -16.25 -6.08
CA TYR A 131 15.59 -17.65 -6.46
C TYR A 131 16.82 -17.93 -7.33
N LYS A 132 17.65 -18.90 -6.91
CA LYS A 132 18.89 -19.30 -7.61
C LYS A 132 19.80 -18.12 -7.99
N GLY A 133 19.96 -17.15 -7.09
CA GLY A 133 20.81 -15.97 -7.31
C GLY A 133 20.20 -14.86 -8.17
N GLN A 134 18.98 -15.04 -8.69
CA GLN A 134 18.25 -14.01 -9.44
C GLN A 134 17.06 -13.49 -8.64
N PHE A 135 16.81 -12.17 -8.68
CA PHE A 135 15.69 -11.55 -7.98
C PHE A 135 14.46 -11.55 -8.88
N SER A 136 13.38 -12.23 -8.45
CA SER A 136 12.13 -12.29 -9.20
C SER A 136 10.99 -11.73 -8.36
N HIS A 137 10.14 -10.93 -8.99
CA HIS A 137 8.91 -10.44 -8.39
C HIS A 137 7.74 -11.37 -8.70
N TYR A 138 6.79 -11.37 -7.78
CA TYR A 138 5.51 -12.04 -7.91
C TYR A 138 4.41 -10.99 -8.01
N THR A 139 3.33 -11.33 -8.71
CA THR A 139 2.19 -10.44 -8.86
C THR A 139 1.54 -10.16 -7.51
N LEU A 140 1.31 -8.87 -7.21
CA LEU A 140 0.46 -8.43 -6.11
C LEU A 140 -1.00 -8.50 -6.59
N ARG A 141 -1.80 -9.38 -5.99
CA ARG A 141 -3.23 -9.51 -6.30
C ARG A 141 -4.08 -8.91 -5.18
N ILE A 142 -4.94 -7.97 -5.53
CA ILE A 142 -5.89 -7.29 -4.65
C ILE A 142 -7.28 -7.54 -5.21
N SER A 143 -8.18 -8.10 -4.41
CA SER A 143 -9.56 -8.40 -4.82
C SER A 143 -10.48 -7.17 -4.71
N ASP A 144 -11.79 -7.37 -4.63
CA ASP A 144 -12.79 -6.29 -4.64
C ASP A 144 -13.00 -5.68 -3.24
N HIS A 145 -13.44 -4.42 -3.18
CA HIS A 145 -13.76 -3.73 -1.91
C HIS A 145 -12.59 -3.70 -0.91
N VAL A 146 -11.37 -3.47 -1.40
CA VAL A 146 -10.19 -3.33 -0.55
C VAL A 146 -9.90 -1.88 -0.22
N PHE A 147 -9.79 -1.57 1.06
CA PHE A 147 -9.38 -0.26 1.57
C PHE A 147 -7.93 -0.33 2.03
N VAL A 148 -7.09 0.58 1.54
CA VAL A 148 -5.70 0.73 1.98
C VAL A 148 -5.52 2.12 2.57
N GLY A 149 -5.23 2.16 3.88
CA GLY A 149 -5.05 3.39 4.63
C GLY A 149 -3.78 4.18 4.26
N SER A 150 -3.73 5.42 4.72
CA SER A 150 -2.71 6.39 4.29
C SER A 150 -1.31 6.00 4.77
N GLY A 151 -0.31 6.15 3.91
CA GLY A 151 1.08 5.83 4.26
C GLY A 151 1.34 4.34 4.54
N SER A 152 0.43 3.45 4.15
CA SER A 152 0.60 2.00 4.27
C SER A 152 1.42 1.43 3.12
N VAL A 153 2.25 0.43 3.40
CA VAL A 153 3.10 -0.24 2.41
C VAL A 153 2.59 -1.66 2.23
N VAL A 154 2.30 -2.04 0.99
CA VAL A 154 1.70 -3.33 0.65
C VAL A 154 2.68 -4.15 -0.20
N GLU A 155 3.25 -5.19 0.42
CA GLU A 155 4.09 -6.21 -0.25
C GLU A 155 3.43 -7.61 -0.23
N ALA A 156 2.10 -7.68 -0.13
CA ALA A 156 1.35 -8.93 -0.07
C ALA A 156 1.42 -9.74 -1.39
N ALA A 157 1.22 -11.05 -1.32
CA ALA A 157 0.99 -11.86 -2.52
C ALA A 157 -0.50 -11.82 -2.95
N LEU A 158 -1.40 -11.87 -1.96
CA LEU A 158 -2.83 -11.90 -2.17
C LEU A 158 -3.54 -11.12 -1.05
N ILE A 159 -4.47 -10.26 -1.45
CA ILE A 159 -5.42 -9.59 -0.57
C ILE A 159 -6.82 -9.98 -1.03
N GLY A 160 -7.58 -10.58 -0.11
CA GLY A 160 -8.98 -10.99 -0.31
C GLY A 160 -9.93 -9.82 -0.49
N SER A 161 -11.20 -10.15 -0.66
CA SER A 161 -12.27 -9.17 -0.82
C SER A 161 -12.72 -8.62 0.53
N HIS A 162 -13.25 -7.38 0.55
CA HIS A 162 -13.72 -6.73 1.78
C HIS A 162 -12.64 -6.65 2.86
N VAL A 163 -11.42 -6.25 2.47
CA VAL A 163 -10.31 -6.10 3.40
C VAL A 163 -10.12 -4.62 3.72
N ASN A 164 -10.07 -4.28 5.00
CA ASN A 164 -9.75 -2.93 5.46
C ASN A 164 -8.38 -2.91 6.12
N ILE A 165 -7.42 -2.27 5.45
CA ILE A 165 -6.07 -2.04 5.96
C ILE A 165 -6.02 -0.63 6.52
N GLY A 166 -5.71 -0.53 7.82
CA GLY A 166 -5.52 0.74 8.51
C GLY A 166 -4.39 1.62 7.96
N THR A 167 -4.23 2.76 8.61
CA THR A 167 -3.25 3.79 8.30
C THR A 167 -1.86 3.40 8.81
N ARG A 168 -0.81 3.70 8.03
CA ARG A 168 0.60 3.41 8.37
C ARG A 168 0.88 1.93 8.68
N CYS A 169 0.14 1.03 8.04
CA CYS A 169 0.35 -0.40 8.15
C CYS A 169 1.47 -0.86 7.22
N ILE A 170 2.23 -1.87 7.64
CA ILE A 170 3.26 -2.49 6.81
C ILE A 170 2.85 -3.93 6.58
N ILE A 171 2.53 -4.28 5.33
CA ILE A 171 2.19 -5.64 4.95
C ILE A 171 3.45 -6.33 4.43
N GLY A 172 3.89 -7.35 5.16
CA GLY A 172 5.10 -8.10 4.84
C GLY A 172 5.03 -8.85 3.50
N LYS A 173 6.22 -9.13 2.97
CA LYS A 173 6.41 -9.87 1.71
C LYS A 173 5.68 -11.20 1.74
N PHE A 174 4.93 -11.50 0.68
CA PHE A 174 4.19 -12.76 0.53
C PHE A 174 3.13 -13.01 1.61
N ALA A 175 2.69 -11.96 2.32
CA ALA A 175 1.52 -12.10 3.18
C ALA A 175 0.29 -12.48 2.33
N ILE A 176 -0.56 -13.34 2.88
CA ILE A 176 -1.83 -13.77 2.31
C ILE A 176 -2.91 -13.30 3.25
N ILE A 177 -3.70 -12.31 2.81
CA ILE A 177 -4.83 -11.79 3.56
C ILE A 177 -6.09 -12.38 2.93
N LYS A 178 -6.90 -13.10 3.71
CA LYS A 178 -8.18 -13.65 3.26
C LYS A 178 -9.29 -12.59 3.30
N ASP A 179 -10.52 -13.02 3.02
CA ASP A 179 -11.67 -12.13 2.88
C ASP A 179 -12.19 -11.65 4.25
N TYR A 180 -12.82 -10.48 4.29
CA TYR A 180 -13.40 -9.91 5.53
C TYR A 180 -12.37 -9.73 6.65
N VAL A 181 -11.19 -9.19 6.32
CA VAL A 181 -10.13 -8.95 7.30
C VAL A 181 -10.02 -7.46 7.61
N ARG A 182 -9.85 -7.14 8.90
CA ARG A 182 -9.56 -5.78 9.35
C ARG A 182 -8.18 -5.73 10.01
N ILE A 183 -7.29 -4.91 9.46
CA ILE A 183 -5.95 -4.66 10.00
C ILE A 183 -5.96 -3.28 10.65
N LEU A 184 -5.70 -3.22 11.95
CA LEU A 184 -5.71 -1.97 12.70
C LEU A 184 -4.51 -1.07 12.32
N ASP A 185 -4.67 0.23 12.56
CA ASP A 185 -3.65 1.25 12.27
C ASP A 185 -2.29 0.93 12.89
N GLY A 186 -1.22 1.20 12.14
CA GLY A 186 0.15 1.03 12.58
C GLY A 186 0.60 -0.44 12.72
N SER A 187 -0.21 -1.40 12.29
CA SER A 187 0.13 -2.82 12.39
C SER A 187 1.21 -3.23 11.39
N VAL A 188 2.06 -4.17 11.79
CA VAL A 188 3.15 -4.70 10.96
C VAL A 188 2.92 -6.20 10.76
N VAL A 189 2.35 -6.57 9.61
CA VAL A 189 2.10 -7.97 9.26
C VAL A 189 3.42 -8.62 8.86
N PRO A 190 3.85 -9.70 9.53
CA PRO A 190 5.08 -10.40 9.19
C PRO A 190 5.04 -11.01 7.78
N PRO A 191 6.21 -11.20 7.14
CA PRO A 191 6.29 -11.82 5.84
C PRO A 191 5.81 -13.29 5.89
N ASN A 192 5.19 -13.75 4.81
CA ASN A 192 4.57 -15.09 4.68
C ASN A 192 3.45 -15.38 5.68
N MET A 193 2.94 -14.38 6.42
CA MET A 193 1.80 -14.57 7.31
C MET A 193 0.53 -14.84 6.51
N VAL A 194 -0.25 -15.81 6.95
CA VAL A 194 -1.60 -16.06 6.44
C VAL A 194 -2.60 -15.55 7.48
N ILE A 195 -3.39 -14.56 7.10
CA ILE A 195 -4.47 -14.03 7.94
C ILE A 195 -5.77 -14.72 7.50
N PRO A 196 -6.45 -15.46 8.39
CA PRO A 196 -7.71 -16.14 8.06
C PRO A 196 -8.85 -15.14 7.80
N SER A 197 -9.93 -15.61 7.18
CA SER A 197 -11.11 -14.77 6.93
C SER A 197 -11.76 -14.34 8.24
N PHE A 198 -12.53 -13.26 8.22
CA PHE A 198 -13.28 -12.75 9.38
C PHE A 198 -12.40 -12.43 10.59
N SER A 199 -11.14 -12.03 10.36
CA SER A 199 -10.17 -11.80 11.43
C SER A 199 -9.84 -10.32 11.60
N ILE A 200 -9.67 -9.90 12.85
CA ILE A 200 -9.12 -8.60 13.21
C ILE A 200 -7.67 -8.80 13.63
N VAL A 201 -6.76 -8.03 13.02
CA VAL A 201 -5.32 -8.16 13.22
C VAL A 201 -4.73 -6.84 13.69
N ALA A 202 -3.90 -6.90 14.73
CA ALA A 202 -3.26 -5.73 15.32
C ALA A 202 -1.86 -6.03 15.85
N GLY A 203 -1.02 -4.99 15.97
CA GLY A 203 0.26 -5.07 16.67
C GLY A 203 1.49 -5.03 15.79
N ARG A 204 2.67 -5.06 16.43
CA ARG A 204 3.99 -4.96 15.81
C ARG A 204 4.97 -5.91 16.52
N PRO A 205 5.08 -7.20 16.12
CA PRO A 205 4.46 -7.83 14.94
C PRO A 205 2.95 -8.03 15.12
N ALA A 206 2.22 -8.03 14.01
CA ALA A 206 0.78 -8.14 14.02
C ALA A 206 0.32 -9.56 14.35
N VAL A 207 -0.69 -9.68 15.21
CA VAL A 207 -1.32 -10.94 15.64
C VAL A 207 -2.82 -10.82 15.49
N VAL A 208 -3.50 -11.96 15.31
CA VAL A 208 -4.97 -11.99 15.29
C VAL A 208 -5.46 -11.73 16.72
N ILE A 209 -6.25 -10.68 16.90
CA ILE A 209 -6.76 -10.25 18.21
C ILE A 209 -8.21 -10.69 18.45
N GLY A 210 -8.92 -11.06 17.39
CA GLY A 210 -10.31 -11.49 17.46
C GLY A 210 -10.92 -11.69 16.09
N GLU A 211 -12.22 -11.95 16.08
CA GLU A 211 -13.02 -12.13 14.88
C GLU A 211 -13.85 -10.88 14.56
N LEU A 212 -14.10 -10.65 13.29
CA LEU A 212 -14.90 -9.54 12.81
C LEU A 212 -16.39 -9.87 13.04
N PRO A 213 -17.14 -9.02 13.76
CA PRO A 213 -18.57 -9.25 13.96
C PRO A 213 -19.36 -9.05 12.66
N GLU A 214 -20.46 -9.77 12.50
CA GLU A 214 -21.29 -9.75 11.28
C GLU A 214 -21.80 -8.35 10.92
N GLY A 215 -22.18 -7.54 11.92
CA GLY A 215 -22.66 -6.16 11.71
C GLY A 215 -21.60 -5.21 11.16
N GLU A 216 -20.30 -5.53 11.28
CA GLU A 216 -19.24 -4.72 10.70
C GLU A 216 -18.91 -5.10 9.25
N MET A 217 -19.44 -6.20 8.73
CA MET A 217 -19.18 -6.64 7.35
C MET A 217 -19.72 -5.64 6.32
N GLU A 218 -20.87 -5.02 6.60
CA GLU A 218 -21.47 -3.98 5.75
C GLU A 218 -20.62 -2.70 5.71
N SER A 219 -19.96 -2.36 6.83
CA SER A 219 -19.07 -1.19 6.91
C SER A 219 -17.81 -1.31 6.03
N LEU A 220 -17.49 -2.51 5.56
CA LEU A 220 -16.38 -2.76 4.64
C LEU A 220 -16.77 -2.51 3.17
N GLU A 221 -18.03 -2.23 2.88
CA GLU A 221 -18.46 -1.87 1.54
C GLU A 221 -18.03 -0.44 1.15
N LEU A 222 -17.09 -0.36 0.21
CA LEU A 222 -16.53 0.92 -0.25
C LEU A 222 -17.38 1.65 -1.30
N ARG A 223 -18.63 1.21 -1.55
CA ARG A 223 -19.50 1.80 -2.58
C ARG A 223 -19.86 3.24 -2.25
N ASP A 224 -20.18 3.53 -0.99
CA ASP A 224 -20.56 4.87 -0.56
C ASP A 224 -19.35 5.80 -0.48
N LEU A 225 -18.21 5.26 -0.08
CA LEU A 225 -16.94 5.99 -0.06
C LEU A 225 -16.53 6.43 -1.47
N TYR A 226 -16.68 5.57 -2.48
CA TYR A 226 -16.43 5.92 -3.88
C TYR A 226 -17.30 7.09 -4.38
N ARG A 227 -18.58 7.14 -3.96
CA ARG A 227 -19.51 8.22 -4.35
C ARG A 227 -19.07 9.57 -3.78
N THR A 228 -18.59 9.58 -2.54
CA THR A 228 -18.21 10.80 -1.81
C THR A 228 -17.08 11.58 -2.49
N ILE A 229 -16.12 10.89 -3.11
CA ILE A 229 -14.88 11.52 -3.61
C ILE A 229 -15.09 12.35 -4.89
N GLY A 230 -16.18 12.10 -5.63
CA GLY A 230 -16.53 12.91 -6.80
C GLY A 230 -17.35 14.16 -6.47
N ASN A 231 -18.05 14.18 -5.32
CA ASN A 231 -19.10 15.15 -5.05
C ASN A 231 -18.63 16.42 -4.32
N ASN A 232 -17.34 16.55 -3.99
CA ASN A 232 -16.78 17.79 -3.42
C ASN A 232 -16.64 18.94 -4.45
N GLN A 233 -17.45 18.94 -5.52
CA GLN A 233 -17.56 19.98 -6.54
C GLN A 233 -18.82 20.86 -6.37
N ALA A 234 -19.48 20.85 -5.20
CA ALA A 234 -20.70 21.63 -4.99
C ALA A 234 -20.73 22.31 -3.61
N SER A 235 -20.14 23.50 -3.53
CA SER A 235 -20.76 24.75 -3.05
C SER A 235 -19.70 25.85 -2.89
#